data_AF-A0A8S3FXI4-F1
#
_entry.id   AF-A0A8S3FXI4-F1
#
_cell.length_a   1.000
_cell.length_b   1.000
_cell.length_c   1.000
_cell.angle_alpha   90.00
_cell.angle_beta   90.00
_cell.angle_gamma   90.00
#
_symmetry.space_group_name_H-M   'P 1'
#
loop_
_entity.id
_entity.type
_entity.pdbx_description
1 polymer ?
#
loop_
_entity_poly.entity_id
_entity_poly.type
_entity_poly.pdbx_seq_one_letter_code
_entity_poly.pdbx_strand_id
1 'polypeptide(L)'
;MNREAIDILVHSAWKLLEAKDYLGARELYTQGLKLDPFDATLWNYRSNAHIKLQHPELAFTDAARGLQLLDDKLAKTNLSPED
;
A
#
# COMPACT_ATOMS: atom_id res chain seq x y z
N MET A 1 -5.99 8.72 -14.04
CA MET A 1 -5.27 9.60 -13.11
C MET A 1 -6.05 9.62 -11.80
N ASN A 2 -5.63 8.83 -10.82
CA ASN A 2 -6.18 8.85 -9.44
C ASN A 2 -5.11 9.25 -8.41
N ARG A 3 -3.92 9.67 -8.88
CA ARG A 3 -2.74 9.83 -8.02
C ARG A 3 -2.88 10.98 -7.03
N GLU A 4 -3.42 12.12 -7.43
CA GLU A 4 -3.65 13.25 -6.52
C GLU A 4 -4.57 12.88 -5.35
N ALA A 5 -5.67 12.17 -5.62
CA ALA A 5 -6.57 11.67 -4.58
C ALA A 5 -5.87 10.68 -3.64
N ILE A 6 -5.04 9.80 -4.18
CA ILE A 6 -4.21 8.87 -3.39
C ILE A 6 -3.22 9.63 -2.51
N ASP A 7 -2.55 10.66 -3.03
CA ASP A 7 -1.57 11.45 -2.29
C ASP A 7 -2.23 12.17 -1.10
N ILE A 8 -3.44 12.71 -1.29
CA ILE A 8 -4.24 13.31 -0.20
C ILE A 8 -4.58 12.27 0.88
N LEU A 9 -5.00 11.07 0.48
CA LEU A 9 -5.31 9.98 1.41
C LEU A 9 -4.07 9.54 2.19
N VAL A 10 -2.92 9.37 1.51
CA VAL A 10 -1.65 8.97 2.13
C VAL A 10 -1.17 10.01 3.13
N HIS A 11 -1.20 11.30 2.76
CA HIS A 11 -0.81 12.39 3.66
C HIS A 11 -1.70 12.44 4.91
N SER A 12 -2.99 12.24 4.72
CA SER A 12 -3.96 12.20 5.81
C SER A 12 -3.73 10.98 6.71
N ALA A 13 -3.41 9.82 6.14
CA ALA A 13 -3.10 8.60 6.87
C ALA A 13 -1.82 8.72 7.71
N TRP A 14 -0.79 9.41 7.23
CA TRP A 14 0.42 9.66 8.02
C TRP A 14 0.14 10.49 9.26
N LYS A 15 -0.69 11.53 9.16
CA LYS A 15 -1.13 12.31 10.33
C LYS A 15 -1.87 11.45 11.35
N LEU A 16 -2.69 10.50 10.89
CA LEU A 16 -3.37 9.56 11.78
C LEU A 16 -2.38 8.58 12.44
N LEU A 17 -1.36 8.10 11.72
CA LEU A 17 -0.29 7.28 12.32
C LEU A 17 0.47 8.06 13.42
N GLU A 18 0.79 9.33 13.20
CA GLU A 18 1.41 10.22 14.19
C GLU A 18 0.52 10.40 15.42
N ALA A 19 -0.79 10.57 15.20
CA ALA A 19 -1.81 10.63 16.25
C ALA A 19 -2.11 9.27 16.90
N LYS A 20 -1.45 8.19 16.48
CA LYS A 20 -1.69 6.79 16.89
C LYS A 20 -3.09 6.26 16.56
N ASP A 21 -3.83 6.94 15.69
CA ASP A 21 -5.06 6.41 15.11
C ASP A 21 -4.74 5.48 13.94
N TYR A 22 -4.31 4.28 14.30
CA TYR A 22 -3.90 3.27 13.32
C TYR A 22 -5.10 2.68 12.55
N LEU A 23 -6.30 2.69 13.14
CA LEU A 23 -7.53 2.25 12.46
C LEU A 23 -7.90 3.24 11.35
N GLY A 24 -7.90 4.54 11.66
CA GLY A 24 -8.16 5.56 10.66
C GLY A 24 -7.13 5.55 9.52
N ALA A 25 -5.84 5.39 9.85
CA ALA A 25 -4.78 5.24 8.84
C ALA A 25 -5.02 4.01 7.94
N ARG A 26 -5.36 2.85 8.52
CA ARG A 26 -5.72 1.63 7.76
C ARG A 26 -6.86 1.89 6.78
N GLU A 27 -7.89 2.63 7.18
CA GLU A 27 -9.02 2.90 6.30
C GLU A 27 -8.69 3.83 5.14
N LEU A 28 -7.86 4.84 5.38
CA LEU A 28 -7.40 5.72 4.30
C LEU A 28 -6.53 4.98 3.29
N TYR A 29 -5.62 4.10 3.74
CA TYR A 29 -4.87 3.25 2.82
C TYR A 29 -5.77 2.27 2.07
N THR A 30 -6.79 1.72 2.72
CA THR A 30 -7.78 0.85 2.07
C THR A 30 -8.58 1.61 1.00
N GLN A 31 -8.92 2.87 1.22
CA GLN A 31 -9.53 3.72 0.20
C GLN A 31 -8.56 3.96 -0.97
N GLY A 32 -7.29 4.25 -0.69
CA GLY A 32 -6.25 4.38 -1.72
C GLY A 32 -6.15 3.11 -2.59
N LEU A 33 -6.15 1.93 -1.96
CA LEU A 33 -6.10 0.64 -2.67
C LEU A 33 -7.33 0.36 -3.53
N LYS A 34 -8.49 0.96 -3.22
CA LYS A 34 -9.66 0.91 -4.12
C LYS A 34 -9.46 1.79 -5.37
N LEU A 35 -8.68 2.87 -5.26
CA LEU A 35 -8.36 3.78 -6.36
C LEU A 35 -7.24 3.23 -7.25
N ASP A 36 -6.26 2.56 -6.64
CA ASP A 36 -5.18 1.85 -7.33
C ASP A 36 -4.76 0.58 -6.55
N PRO A 37 -5.27 -0.61 -6.93
CA PRO A 37 -4.90 -1.85 -6.27
C PRO A 37 -3.49 -2.36 -6.65
N PHE A 38 -2.82 -1.72 -7.62
CA PHE A 38 -1.49 -2.10 -8.09
C PHE A 38 -0.37 -1.23 -7.51
N ASP A 39 -0.68 -0.23 -6.68
CA ASP A 39 0.34 0.56 -5.98
C ASP A 39 0.92 -0.22 -4.78
N ALA A 40 2.07 -0.85 -5.00
CA ALA A 40 2.81 -1.59 -3.97
C ALA A 40 3.09 -0.77 -2.71
N THR A 41 3.21 0.56 -2.84
CA THR A 41 3.47 1.47 -1.71
C THR A 41 2.30 1.49 -0.73
N LEU A 42 1.06 1.49 -1.24
CA LEU A 42 -0.15 1.50 -0.40
C LEU A 42 -0.31 0.20 0.38
N TRP A 43 0.03 -0.94 -0.22
CA TRP A 43 0.09 -2.23 0.47
C TRP A 43 1.10 -2.20 1.62
N ASN A 44 2.30 -1.68 1.38
CA ASN A 44 3.31 -1.53 2.42
C ASN A 44 2.86 -0.57 3.55
N TYR A 45 2.22 0.55 3.21
CA TYR A 45 1.72 1.48 4.23
C TYR A 45 0.60 0.88 5.08
N ARG A 46 -0.36 0.16 4.47
CA ARG A 46 -1.40 -0.53 5.23
C ARG A 46 -0.84 -1.67 6.07
N SER A 47 0.18 -2.38 5.60
CA SER A 47 0.93 -3.36 6.39
C SER A 47 1.50 -2.75 7.68
N ASN A 48 2.12 -1.56 7.59
CA ASN A 48 2.61 -0.84 8.77
C ASN A 48 1.50 -0.49 9.76
N ALA A 49 0.33 -0.06 9.27
CA ALA A 49 -0.83 0.19 10.12
C ALA A 49 -1.31 -1.10 10.82
N HIS A 50 -1.32 -2.24 10.12
CA HIS A 50 -1.65 -3.55 10.69
C HIS A 50 -0.67 -4.00 11.78
N ILE A 51 0.64 -3.75 11.62
CA ILE A 51 1.63 -4.01 12.68
C ILE A 51 1.30 -3.19 13.93
N LYS A 52 0.99 -1.90 13.78
CA LYS A 52 0.64 -1.02 14.91
C LYS A 52 -0.67 -1.43 15.59
N LEU A 53 -1.59 -2.04 14.84
CA LEU A 53 -2.84 -2.62 15.34
C LEU A 53 -2.69 -4.02 15.95
N GLN A 54 -1.49 -4.59 15.97
CA GLN A 54 -1.24 -5.97 16.44
C GLN A 54 -1.98 -7.04 15.61
N HIS A 55 -2.11 -6.82 14.29
CA HIS A 55 -2.63 -7.79 13.33
C HIS A 55 -1.52 -8.27 12.36
N PRO A 56 -0.53 -9.05 12.86
CA PRO A 56 0.65 -9.43 12.08
C PRO A 56 0.32 -10.27 10.84
N GLU A 57 -0.74 -11.08 10.87
CA GLU A 57 -1.21 -11.88 9.74
C GLU A 57 -1.70 -11.02 8.57
N LEU A 58 -2.40 -9.93 8.87
CA LEU A 58 -2.85 -8.97 7.86
C LEU A 58 -1.65 -8.15 7.33
N ALA A 59 -0.74 -7.76 8.22
CA ALA A 59 0.49 -7.08 7.82
C ALA A 59 1.35 -7.92 6.87
N PHE A 60 1.52 -9.22 7.18
CA PHE A 60 2.25 -10.16 6.32
C PHE A 60 1.59 -10.30 4.96
N THR A 61 0.26 -10.46 4.93
CA THR A 61 -0.51 -10.58 3.68
C THR A 61 -0.32 -9.35 2.80
N ASP A 62 -0.41 -8.15 3.38
CA ASP A 62 -0.20 -6.90 2.66
C ASP A 62 1.24 -6.74 2.16
N ALA A 63 2.24 -7.08 2.98
CA ALA A 63 3.64 -7.02 2.60
C ALA A 63 3.96 -7.99 1.44
N ALA A 64 3.44 -9.21 1.51
CA ALA A 64 3.59 -10.21 0.46
C ALA A 64 2.95 -9.74 -0.86
N ARG A 65 1.76 -9.11 -0.78
CA ARG A 65 1.12 -8.54 -1.97
C ARG A 65 1.91 -7.39 -2.58
N GLY A 66 2.47 -6.50 -1.74
CA GLY A 66 3.34 -5.42 -2.19
C GLY A 66 4.58 -5.93 -2.92
N LEU A 67 5.24 -6.96 -2.38
CA LEU A 67 6.40 -7.60 -3.02
C LEU A 67 6.04 -8.23 -4.36
N GLN A 68 4.95 -9.00 -4.42
CA GLN A 68 4.48 -9.61 -5.66
C GLN A 68 4.26 -8.57 -6.77
N LEU A 69 3.68 -7.41 -6.44
CA LEU A 69 3.44 -6.35 -7.41
C LEU A 69 4.75 -5.72 -7.94
N LEU A 70 5.79 -5.63 -7.10
CA LEU A 70 7.10 -5.16 -7.52
C LEU A 70 7.79 -6.20 -8.43
N ASP A 71 7.72 -7.47 -8.08
CA ASP A 71 8.26 -8.57 -8.88
C ASP A 71 7.58 -8.65 -10.25
N ASP A 72 6.24 -8.56 -10.28
CA ASP A 72 5.45 -8.53 -11.52
C ASP A 72 5.84 -7.33 -12.41
N LYS A 73 6.13 -6.18 -11.79
CA LYS A 73 6.56 -4.97 -12.51
C LYS A 73 7.96 -5.16 -13.10
N LEU A 74 8.90 -5.72 -12.33
CA LEU A 74 10.27 -5.99 -12.76
C LEU A 74 10.32 -7.04 -13.88
N ALA A 75 9.53 -8.11 -13.77
CA ALA A 75 9.42 -9.14 -14.80
C ALA A 75 8.93 -8.54 -16.13
N LYS A 76 7.92 -7.66 -16.09
CA LYS A 76 7.41 -6.97 -17.28
C LYS A 76 8.41 -5.99 -17.90
N THR A 77 9.23 -5.32 -17.10
CA THR A 77 10.27 -4.43 -17.63
C THR A 77 11.44 -5.17 -18.25
N ASN A 78 11.71 -6.39 -17.78
CA ASN A 78 12.79 -7.24 -18.32
C ASN A 78 12.34 -8.07 -19.54
N LEU A 79 11.05 -8.06 -19.88
CA LEU A 79 10.51 -8.60 -21.12
C LEU A 79 10.36 -7.48 -22.15
N SER A 80 11.49 -6.96 -22.65
CA SER A 80 11.53 -6.17 -23.89
C SER A 80 11.86 -7.12 -25.05
N PRO A 81 11.11 -7.08 -26.17
CA PRO A 81 11.19 -8.05 -27.26
C PRO A 81 12.39 -7.79 -28.18
N GLU A 82 13.57 -8.19 -27.76
CA GLU A 82 14.74 -8.32 -28.65
C GLU A 82 15.27 -9.77 -28.69
N ASP A 83 14.39 -10.76 -28.53
CA ASP A 83 14.51 -12.08 -29.15
C ASP A 83 13.54 -12.18 -30.33
#